data_AF-A0A3A0ATR0-F1
#
_entry.id   AF-A0A3A0ATR0-F1
#
_cell.length_a   1.000
_cell.length_b   1.000
_cell.length_c   1.000
_cell.angle_alpha   90.00
_cell.angle_beta   90.00
_cell.angle_gamma   90.00
#
_symmetry.space_group_name_H-M   'P 1'
#
loop_
_entity.id
_entity.type
_entity.pdbx_description
1 polymer ?
#
loop_
_entity_poly.entity_id
_entity_poly.type
_entity_poly.pdbx_seq_one_letter_code
_entity_poly.pdbx_strand_id
1 'polypeptide(L)'
;MTPKAMLRSYGIRTWLEVEDMLATRARDLEKVGVRFIELAGKRSDDSSRYRALSTWKGDVSHTICTENHATGQTGYEETDENIFWTVVIVVVIGRIITWVGDDASDWFNEIDGDEARVEINNSSAEELVAKPDAHWMELFDAMMDGPTFEDDEAAMLKVLNYLPCHRVQTLVSHYGTHNLMDEFYGSAWNSLLVRLQGCGLVGFSDWNDEVTRWFISHTPTSKLATLPINDIVILRKNLLDGACGDDDEDALIRLIGCQHPCKVVKILLAHIGLDDFDSGVEGDGWEELCSNLIKRTQLRR
;
A
#
# COMPACT_ATOMS: atom_id res chain seq x y z
N MET A 1 -24.00 28.53 -1.03
CA MET A 1 -23.00 28.52 0.07
C MET A 1 -21.70 29.03 -0.53
N THR A 2 -21.04 30.03 0.05
CA THR A 2 -19.82 30.61 -0.55
C THR A 2 -18.60 29.72 -0.25
N PRO A 3 -17.56 29.69 -1.11
CA PRO A 3 -16.33 28.92 -0.85
C PRO A 3 -15.73 29.20 0.54
N LYS A 4 -15.86 30.45 0.99
CA LYS A 4 -15.42 30.93 2.30
C LYS A 4 -16.22 30.38 3.49
N ALA A 5 -17.48 29.99 3.28
CA ALA A 5 -18.32 29.35 4.28
C ALA A 5 -18.06 27.83 4.36
N MET A 6 -17.69 27.21 3.25
CA MET A 6 -17.32 25.80 3.17
C MET A 6 -15.97 25.57 3.88
N LEU A 7 -14.96 26.39 3.64
CA LEU A 7 -13.64 26.22 4.25
C LEU A 7 -13.60 26.48 5.78
N ARG A 8 -14.57 27.22 6.32
CA ARG A 8 -14.67 27.46 7.77
C ARG A 8 -15.25 26.27 8.55
N SER A 9 -15.98 25.36 7.90
CA SER A 9 -16.48 24.14 8.55
C SER A 9 -15.41 23.05 8.67
N TYR A 10 -14.28 23.16 7.96
CA TYR A 10 -13.20 22.16 7.91
C TYR A 10 -11.94 22.53 8.72
N GLY A 11 -12.00 23.51 9.64
CA GLY A 11 -10.89 23.77 10.57
C GLY A 11 -9.57 24.32 9.97
N ILE A 12 -9.48 24.54 8.66
CA ILE A 12 -8.30 25.11 7.97
C ILE A 12 -8.02 26.52 8.52
N ARG A 13 -6.86 26.69 9.17
CA ARG A 13 -6.62 27.84 10.07
C ARG A 13 -6.42 29.17 9.36
N THR A 14 -5.91 29.24 8.13
CA THR A 14 -5.98 30.51 7.37
C THR A 14 -6.07 30.33 5.86
N TRP A 15 -6.95 31.10 5.22
CA TRP A 15 -7.00 31.32 3.75
C TRP A 15 -5.65 31.78 3.17
N LEU A 16 -4.78 32.33 4.03
CA LEU A 16 -3.43 32.78 3.68
C LEU A 16 -2.47 31.63 3.34
N GLU A 17 -2.59 30.46 3.97
CA GLU A 17 -1.74 29.29 3.66
C GLU A 17 -2.07 28.72 2.28
N VAL A 18 -3.36 28.70 1.93
CA VAL A 18 -3.84 28.29 0.60
C VAL A 18 -3.43 29.32 -0.45
N GLU A 19 -3.54 30.62 -0.17
CA GLU A 19 -3.08 31.68 -1.08
C GLU A 19 -1.56 31.63 -1.33
N ASP A 20 -0.74 31.38 -0.30
CA ASP A 20 0.72 31.34 -0.45
C ASP A 20 1.20 30.07 -1.18
N MET A 21 0.52 28.94 -0.96
CA MET A 21 0.76 27.70 -1.71
C MET A 21 0.40 27.88 -3.19
N LEU A 22 -0.77 28.44 -3.50
CA LEU A 22 -1.21 28.73 -4.86
C LEU A 22 -0.28 29.74 -5.55
N ALA A 23 0.17 30.79 -4.84
CA ALA A 23 1.12 31.77 -5.34
C ALA A 23 2.50 31.14 -5.63
N THR A 24 2.95 30.22 -4.80
CA THR A 24 4.23 29.49 -5.00
C THR A 24 4.17 28.57 -6.20
N ARG A 25 3.08 27.80 -6.36
CA ARG A 25 2.87 26.92 -7.51
C ARG A 25 2.68 27.70 -8.82
N ALA A 26 1.98 28.85 -8.80
CA ALA A 26 1.87 29.73 -9.95
C ALA A 26 3.24 30.25 -10.43
N ARG A 27 4.12 30.63 -9.50
CA ARG A 27 5.52 31.03 -9.81
C ARG A 27 6.33 29.88 -10.40
N ASP A 28 6.09 28.65 -9.98
CA ASP A 28 6.80 27.49 -10.53
C ASP A 28 6.26 27.08 -11.91
N LEU A 29 4.96 27.20 -12.16
CA LEU A 29 4.37 27.03 -13.48
C LEU A 29 4.84 28.08 -14.49
N GLU A 30 5.03 29.33 -14.06
CA GLU A 30 5.64 30.39 -14.88
C GLU A 30 7.08 30.01 -15.31
N LYS A 31 7.88 29.46 -14.39
CA LYS A 31 9.23 28.96 -14.70
C LYS A 31 9.21 27.77 -15.66
N VAL A 32 8.23 26.87 -15.54
CA VAL A 32 8.06 25.71 -16.43
C VAL A 32 7.61 26.15 -17.82
N GLY A 33 6.68 27.10 -17.93
CA GLY A 33 6.25 27.69 -19.21
C GLY A 33 7.40 28.36 -19.96
N VAL A 34 8.23 29.13 -19.23
CA VAL A 34 9.44 29.76 -19.80
C VAL A 34 10.45 28.70 -20.29
N ARG A 35 10.67 27.62 -19.54
CA ARG A 35 11.57 26.52 -19.96
C ARG A 35 11.05 25.72 -21.14
N PHE A 36 9.73 25.54 -21.27
CA PHE A 36 9.13 24.82 -22.39
C PHE A 36 9.31 25.60 -23.70
N ILE A 37 9.20 26.94 -23.64
CA ILE A 37 9.48 27.86 -24.75
C ILE A 37 10.97 27.84 -25.12
N GLU A 38 11.89 27.81 -24.14
CA GLU A 38 13.33 27.68 -24.41
C GLU A 38 13.73 26.33 -25.02
N LEU A 39 13.10 25.22 -24.59
CA LEU A 39 13.39 23.88 -25.10
C LEU A 39 12.80 23.66 -26.49
N ALA A 40 11.64 24.23 -26.79
CA ALA A 40 11.07 24.25 -28.13
C ALA A 40 11.97 25.02 -29.12
N GLY A 41 12.63 26.09 -28.66
CA GLY A 41 13.58 26.86 -29.47
C GLY A 41 14.93 26.17 -29.74
N LYS A 42 15.33 25.18 -28.93
CA LYS A 42 16.65 24.52 -29.03
C LYS A 42 16.66 23.20 -29.82
N ARG A 43 15.50 22.63 -30.17
CA ARG A 43 15.41 21.25 -30.71
C ARG A 43 15.12 21.12 -32.20
N SER A 44 15.07 22.20 -32.99
CA SER A 44 14.87 22.11 -34.46
C SER A 44 16.04 22.71 -35.25
N ASP A 45 16.96 21.86 -35.68
CA ASP A 45 18.08 22.20 -36.55
C ASP A 45 17.74 21.86 -38.02
N ASP A 46 16.58 22.32 -38.49
CA ASP A 46 16.15 22.17 -39.90
C ASP A 46 15.84 23.56 -40.49
N SER A 47 16.78 24.04 -41.30
CA SER A 47 17.08 25.45 -41.55
C SER A 47 16.38 26.07 -42.77
N SER A 48 15.22 25.55 -43.17
CA SER A 48 14.49 26.08 -44.33
C SER A 48 13.05 26.53 -44.07
N ARG A 49 12.54 26.48 -42.83
CA ARG A 49 11.13 26.87 -42.56
C ARG A 49 10.82 27.96 -41.54
N TYR A 50 11.78 28.53 -40.81
CA TYR A 50 11.47 29.66 -39.92
C TYR A 50 12.58 30.70 -39.90
N ARG A 51 12.56 31.60 -40.88
CA ARG A 51 13.26 32.88 -40.80
C ARG A 51 12.29 33.97 -40.32
N ALA A 52 11.72 33.78 -39.13
CA ALA A 52 10.99 34.81 -38.40
C ALA A 52 10.80 34.35 -36.95
N LEU A 53 11.76 34.64 -36.07
CA LEU A 53 11.56 34.77 -34.62
C LEU A 53 12.88 35.17 -33.93
N SER A 54 13.44 36.30 -34.35
CA SER A 54 14.50 36.98 -33.60
C SER A 54 14.29 38.49 -33.61
N THR A 55 13.17 38.93 -33.05
CA THR A 55 12.95 40.30 -32.58
C THR A 55 11.73 40.32 -31.67
N TRP A 56 11.92 39.91 -30.42
CA TRP A 56 10.90 40.02 -29.39
C TRP A 56 11.08 41.36 -28.66
N LYS A 57 10.45 42.40 -29.20
CA LYS A 57 10.09 43.67 -28.55
C LYS A 57 9.33 44.53 -29.56
N GLY A 58 8.00 44.50 -29.45
CA GLY A 58 7.08 45.30 -30.27
C GLY A 58 5.94 44.45 -30.81
N ASP A 59 4.72 44.98 -30.71
CA ASP A 59 3.45 44.41 -31.16
C ASP A 59 3.55 43.60 -32.46
N VAL A 60 2.97 42.40 -32.50
CA VAL A 60 2.84 41.62 -33.74
C VAL A 60 1.49 40.91 -33.81
N SER A 61 0.74 41.23 -34.85
CA SER A 61 -0.33 40.44 -35.47
C SER A 61 0.28 39.35 -36.37
N HIS A 62 -0.12 38.09 -36.22
CA HIS A 62 0.35 36.98 -37.06
C HIS A 62 -0.32 36.94 -38.44
N THR A 63 0.49 36.77 -39.49
CA THR A 63 0.04 36.60 -40.87
C THR A 63 0.60 35.32 -41.47
N ILE A 64 -0.27 34.42 -41.95
CA ILE A 64 0.12 33.20 -42.69
C ILE A 64 -0.18 33.42 -44.18
N CYS A 65 0.82 33.21 -45.05
CA CYS A 65 0.63 33.27 -46.50
C CYS A 65 0.31 31.88 -47.04
N THR A 66 -0.85 31.72 -47.68
CA THR A 66 -1.15 30.57 -48.54
C THR A 66 -1.23 31.05 -49.99
N GLU A 67 -0.46 30.42 -50.87
CA GLU A 67 -0.41 30.78 -52.30
C GLU A 67 -1.39 29.91 -53.08
N ASN A 68 -2.44 30.53 -53.63
CA ASN A 68 -3.45 29.84 -54.42
C ASN A 68 -3.09 29.96 -55.91
N HIS A 69 -2.54 28.90 -56.51
CA HIS A 69 -1.93 28.92 -57.85
C HIS A 69 -2.90 29.20 -59.02
N ALA A 70 -4.21 29.29 -58.79
CA ALA A 70 -5.21 29.45 -59.86
C ALA A 70 -5.54 30.92 -60.21
N THR A 71 -5.30 31.88 -59.32
CA THR A 71 -5.80 33.26 -59.49
C THR A 71 -4.73 34.34 -59.41
N GLY A 72 -3.48 33.99 -59.05
CA GLY A 72 -2.39 34.96 -58.91
C GLY A 72 -2.63 36.03 -57.83
N GLN A 73 -3.60 35.83 -56.94
CA GLN A 73 -3.90 36.73 -55.84
C GLN A 73 -3.38 36.14 -54.52
N THR A 74 -2.46 36.86 -53.89
CA THR A 74 -2.07 36.63 -52.50
C THR A 74 -3.14 37.21 -51.59
N GLY A 75 -4.02 36.35 -51.06
CA GLY A 75 -4.98 36.71 -50.04
C GLY A 75 -4.41 36.44 -48.66
N TYR A 76 -4.35 37.47 -47.81
CA TYR A 76 -4.00 37.33 -46.41
C TYR A 76 -5.27 36.96 -45.65
N GLU A 77 -5.41 35.70 -45.24
CA GLU A 77 -6.38 35.34 -44.19
C GLU A 77 -5.70 35.61 -42.85
N GLU A 78 -6.08 36.71 -42.20
CA GLU A 78 -5.85 36.90 -40.76
C GLU A 78 -6.54 35.75 -40.04
N THR A 79 -5.78 34.73 -39.66
CA THR A 79 -6.23 33.80 -38.65
C THR A 79 -6.37 34.60 -37.36
N ASP A 80 -7.61 34.79 -36.91
CA ASP A 80 -7.96 35.48 -35.67
C ASP A 80 -7.04 35.01 -34.54
N GLU A 81 -6.09 35.86 -34.13
CA GLU A 81 -5.18 35.59 -33.00
C GLU A 81 -5.96 35.22 -31.73
N ASN A 82 -7.20 35.72 -31.66
CA ASN A 82 -8.18 35.40 -30.63
C ASN A 82 -8.46 33.90 -30.53
N ILE A 83 -8.52 33.16 -31.65
CA ILE A 83 -8.79 31.71 -31.65
C ILE A 83 -7.61 30.94 -31.08
N PHE A 84 -6.38 31.31 -31.48
CA PHE A 84 -5.17 30.66 -30.98
C PHE A 84 -5.01 30.83 -29.46
N TRP A 85 -5.14 32.06 -28.95
CA TRP A 85 -5.05 32.32 -27.52
C TRP A 85 -6.17 31.65 -26.72
N THR A 86 -7.38 31.59 -27.27
CA THR A 86 -8.50 30.88 -26.63
C THR A 86 -8.20 29.39 -26.46
N VAL A 87 -7.67 28.73 -27.50
CA VAL A 87 -7.32 27.30 -27.43
C VAL A 87 -6.20 27.05 -26.41
N VAL A 88 -5.15 27.89 -26.40
CA VAL A 88 -4.05 27.77 -25.43
C VAL A 88 -4.56 27.95 -24.00
N ILE A 89 -5.41 28.96 -23.74
CA ILE A 89 -5.98 29.21 -22.41
C ILE A 89 -6.86 28.03 -21.96
N VAL A 90 -7.72 27.49 -22.83
CA VAL A 90 -8.58 26.35 -22.48
C VAL A 90 -7.75 25.10 -22.18
N VAL A 91 -6.70 24.82 -22.95
CA VAL A 91 -5.83 23.65 -22.71
C VAL A 91 -5.01 23.81 -21.43
N VAL A 92 -4.46 25.00 -21.17
CA VAL A 92 -3.65 25.26 -19.97
C VAL A 92 -4.52 25.27 -18.71
N ILE A 93 -5.66 25.98 -18.73
CA ILE A 93 -6.60 25.98 -17.60
C ILE A 93 -7.16 24.58 -17.38
N GLY A 94 -7.54 23.86 -18.44
CA GLY A 94 -8.00 22.47 -18.33
C GLY A 94 -6.98 21.56 -17.65
N ARG A 95 -5.70 21.68 -18.02
CA ARG A 95 -4.61 20.91 -17.40
C ARG A 95 -4.31 21.31 -15.96
N ILE A 96 -4.40 22.60 -15.63
CA ILE A 96 -4.23 23.09 -14.25
C ILE A 96 -5.39 22.60 -13.38
N ILE A 97 -6.63 22.62 -13.88
CA ILE A 97 -7.80 22.12 -13.14
C ILE A 97 -7.68 20.62 -12.87
N THR A 98 -7.24 19.82 -13.85
CA THR A 98 -7.04 18.38 -13.61
C THR A 98 -5.91 18.14 -12.61
N TRP A 99 -4.80 18.87 -12.73
CA TRP A 99 -3.65 18.69 -11.85
C TRP A 99 -3.93 19.13 -10.40
N VAL A 100 -4.62 20.26 -10.23
CA VAL A 100 -5.07 20.72 -8.91
C VAL A 100 -6.20 19.85 -8.37
N GLY A 101 -7.02 19.24 -9.24
CA GLY A 101 -8.06 18.30 -8.85
C GLY A 101 -7.47 17.03 -8.25
N ASP A 102 -6.48 16.44 -8.92
CA ASP A 102 -5.79 15.22 -8.46
C ASP A 102 -4.98 15.49 -7.18
N ASP A 103 -4.22 16.61 -7.11
CA ASP A 103 -3.48 16.98 -5.89
C ASP A 103 -4.44 17.33 -4.71
N ALA A 104 -5.63 17.86 -5.00
CA ALA A 104 -6.60 18.19 -3.95
C ALA A 104 -7.31 16.95 -3.41
N SER A 105 -7.61 15.95 -4.24
CA SER A 105 -8.17 14.68 -3.74
C SER A 105 -7.21 13.99 -2.80
N ASP A 106 -5.91 13.95 -3.12
CA ASP A 106 -4.90 13.35 -2.25
C ASP A 106 -4.87 14.04 -0.86
N TRP A 107 -4.99 15.37 -0.84
CA TRP A 107 -5.07 16.13 0.41
C TRP A 107 -6.34 15.89 1.23
N PHE A 108 -7.49 15.65 0.59
CA PHE A 108 -8.73 15.35 1.30
C PHE A 108 -8.73 13.92 1.82
N ASN A 109 -8.15 12.98 1.07
CA ASN A 109 -8.03 11.58 1.47
C ASN A 109 -7.14 11.43 2.71
N GLU A 110 -6.03 12.18 2.81
CA GLU A 110 -5.19 12.20 4.01
C GLU A 110 -5.95 12.64 5.28
N ILE A 111 -6.89 13.59 5.14
CA ILE A 111 -7.70 14.08 6.28
C ILE A 111 -8.67 13.00 6.76
N ASP A 112 -9.34 12.32 5.83
CA ASP A 112 -10.33 11.30 6.17
C ASP A 112 -9.65 10.07 6.80
N GLY A 113 -8.48 9.67 6.30
CA GLY A 113 -7.65 8.63 6.90
C GLY A 113 -7.18 8.97 8.32
N ASP A 114 -6.68 10.19 8.55
CA ASP A 114 -6.27 10.67 9.87
C ASP A 114 -7.42 10.62 10.88
N GLU A 115 -8.61 11.08 10.49
CA GLU A 115 -9.80 11.05 11.35
C GLU A 115 -10.23 9.61 11.69
N ALA A 116 -10.18 8.69 10.71
CA ALA A 116 -10.47 7.28 10.92
C ALA A 116 -9.51 6.63 11.93
N ARG A 117 -8.20 6.89 11.79
CA ARG A 117 -7.18 6.40 12.72
C ARG A 117 -7.38 6.93 14.13
N VAL A 118 -7.67 8.22 14.27
CA VAL A 118 -7.92 8.85 15.59
C VAL A 118 -9.15 8.22 16.26
N GLU A 119 -10.22 7.98 15.52
CA GLU A 119 -11.42 7.33 16.06
C GLU A 119 -11.11 5.91 16.55
N ILE A 120 -10.44 5.10 15.73
CA ILE A 120 -10.07 3.73 16.06
C ILE A 120 -9.16 3.69 17.29
N ASN A 121 -8.15 4.55 17.34
CA ASN A 121 -7.17 4.57 18.42
C ASN A 121 -7.78 5.00 19.75
N ASN A 122 -8.74 5.94 19.74
CA ASN A 122 -9.45 6.38 20.93
C ASN A 122 -10.58 5.44 21.38
N SER A 123 -11.01 4.51 20.52
CA SER A 123 -12.07 3.55 20.85
C SER A 123 -11.57 2.40 21.73
N SER A 124 -12.37 2.04 22.73
CA SER A 124 -12.24 0.83 23.54
C SER A 124 -12.68 -0.43 22.79
N ALA A 125 -12.30 -1.62 23.28
CA ALA A 125 -12.71 -2.89 22.67
C ALA A 125 -14.24 -3.03 22.58
N GLU A 126 -14.95 -2.62 23.63
CA GLU A 126 -16.41 -2.65 23.70
C GLU A 126 -17.05 -1.72 22.66
N GLU A 127 -16.51 -0.51 22.50
CA GLU A 127 -16.96 0.44 21.48
C GLU A 127 -16.71 -0.10 20.07
N LEU A 128 -15.52 -0.67 19.82
CA LEU A 128 -15.18 -1.27 18.52
C LEU A 128 -16.14 -2.43 18.17
N VAL A 129 -16.51 -3.26 19.14
CA VAL A 129 -17.45 -4.36 18.91
C VAL A 129 -18.89 -3.86 18.74
N ALA A 130 -19.25 -2.72 19.33
CA ALA A 130 -20.62 -2.19 19.28
C ALA A 130 -20.99 -1.49 17.96
N LYS A 131 -20.02 -0.96 17.21
CA LYS A 131 -20.31 -0.26 15.93
C LYS A 131 -20.73 -1.25 14.84
N PRO A 132 -21.63 -0.87 13.91
CA PRO A 132 -22.10 -1.75 12.83
C PRO A 132 -21.03 -2.01 11.76
N ASP A 133 -21.18 -3.07 10.95
CA ASP A 133 -20.20 -3.43 9.90
C ASP A 133 -20.00 -2.33 8.86
N ALA A 134 -21.08 -1.62 8.48
CA ALA A 134 -21.01 -0.52 7.52
C ALA A 134 -20.09 0.62 7.99
N HIS A 135 -20.02 0.86 9.30
CA HIS A 135 -19.12 1.86 9.88
C HIS A 135 -17.66 1.45 9.69
N TRP A 136 -17.35 0.16 9.87
CA TRP A 136 -15.99 -0.34 9.65
C TRP A 136 -15.58 -0.32 8.19
N MET A 137 -16.53 -0.55 7.27
CA MET A 137 -16.28 -0.41 5.84
C MET A 137 -15.94 1.04 5.49
N GLU A 138 -16.71 2.01 5.99
CA GLU A 138 -16.41 3.44 5.75
C GLU A 138 -15.02 3.85 6.27
N LEU A 139 -14.65 3.40 7.47
CA LEU A 139 -13.33 3.71 8.02
C LEU A 139 -12.18 2.99 7.28
N PHE A 140 -12.40 1.75 6.83
CA PHE A 140 -11.40 1.02 6.04
C PHE A 140 -11.25 1.64 4.65
N ASP A 141 -12.35 2.04 4.01
CA ASP A 141 -12.32 2.76 2.73
C ASP A 141 -11.49 4.03 2.87
N ALA A 142 -11.68 4.81 3.94
CA ALA A 142 -10.90 6.03 4.18
C ALA A 142 -9.39 5.76 4.37
N MET A 143 -9.02 4.67 5.05
CA MET A 143 -7.61 4.30 5.27
C MET A 143 -6.96 3.64 4.05
N MET A 144 -7.73 3.00 3.17
CA MET A 144 -7.23 2.34 1.95
C MET A 144 -7.38 3.22 0.69
N ASP A 145 -8.01 4.38 0.77
CA ASP A 145 -8.13 5.33 -0.34
C ASP A 145 -6.86 6.18 -0.49
N GLY A 146 -5.76 5.50 -0.81
CA GLY A 146 -4.44 6.10 -0.96
C GLY A 146 -3.33 5.16 -0.51
N PRO A 147 -2.10 5.68 -0.32
CA PRO A 147 -1.02 4.91 0.29
C PRO A 147 -1.35 4.58 1.75
N THR A 148 -1.45 3.29 2.06
CA THR A 148 -1.59 2.80 3.44
C THR A 148 -0.24 2.85 4.16
N PHE A 149 -0.16 3.51 5.31
CA PHE A 149 1.05 3.59 6.14
C PHE A 149 0.97 2.71 7.40
N GLU A 150 2.08 2.59 8.14
CA GLU A 150 2.18 1.72 9.31
C GLU A 150 1.11 2.01 10.39
N ASP A 151 0.66 3.27 10.53
CA ASP A 151 -0.39 3.65 11.48
C ASP A 151 -1.80 3.30 11.00
N ASP A 152 -2.06 3.28 9.69
CA ASP A 152 -3.30 2.76 9.09
C ASP A 152 -3.41 1.25 9.31
N GLU A 153 -2.34 0.51 9.01
CA GLU A 153 -2.25 -0.93 9.25
C GLU A 153 -2.50 -1.27 10.72
N ALA A 154 -1.89 -0.52 11.64
CA ALA A 154 -2.05 -0.73 13.07
C ALA A 154 -3.50 -0.48 13.52
N ALA A 155 -4.15 0.56 13.00
CA ALA A 155 -5.54 0.88 13.29
C ALA A 155 -6.48 -0.22 12.74
N MET A 156 -6.31 -0.62 11.48
CA MET A 156 -7.09 -1.71 10.88
C MET A 156 -6.93 -3.03 11.65
N LEU A 157 -5.70 -3.40 12.02
CA LEU A 157 -5.45 -4.60 12.83
C LEU A 157 -6.10 -4.52 14.20
N LYS A 158 -6.10 -3.34 14.84
CA LYS A 158 -6.80 -3.13 16.10
C LYS A 158 -8.27 -3.51 15.95
N VAL A 159 -8.96 -3.00 14.93
CA VAL A 159 -10.36 -3.33 14.64
C VAL A 159 -10.52 -4.84 14.42
N LEU A 160 -9.75 -5.42 13.50
CA LEU A 160 -9.85 -6.84 13.16
C LEU A 160 -9.64 -7.76 14.36
N ASN A 161 -8.73 -7.42 15.28
CA ASN A 161 -8.43 -8.20 16.48
C ASN A 161 -9.56 -8.19 17.52
N TYR A 162 -10.35 -7.10 17.61
CA TYR A 162 -11.47 -7.02 18.55
C TYR A 162 -12.78 -7.55 17.98
N LEU A 163 -12.98 -7.54 16.66
CA LEU A 163 -14.20 -8.06 16.06
C LEU A 163 -14.34 -9.58 16.24
N PRO A 164 -15.55 -10.14 16.35
CA PRO A 164 -15.75 -11.58 16.24
C PRO A 164 -15.54 -12.07 14.79
N CYS A 165 -15.17 -13.34 14.60
CA CYS A 165 -14.79 -13.86 13.28
C CYS A 165 -15.86 -13.74 12.19
N HIS A 166 -17.16 -13.82 12.53
CA HIS A 166 -18.21 -13.62 11.53
C HIS A 166 -18.23 -12.20 10.96
N ARG A 167 -17.85 -11.18 11.75
CA ARG A 167 -17.75 -9.78 11.29
C ARG A 167 -16.46 -9.54 10.50
N VAL A 168 -15.35 -10.15 10.92
CA VAL A 168 -14.12 -10.18 10.13
C VAL A 168 -14.38 -10.79 8.76
N GLN A 169 -15.12 -11.90 8.70
CA GLN A 169 -15.52 -12.52 7.43
C GLN A 169 -16.37 -11.57 6.57
N THR A 170 -17.30 -10.81 7.15
CA THR A 170 -18.06 -9.78 6.41
C THR A 170 -17.14 -8.75 5.76
N LEU A 171 -16.19 -8.20 6.53
CA LEU A 171 -15.22 -7.22 6.02
C LEU A 171 -14.34 -7.81 4.92
N VAL A 172 -13.76 -8.98 5.15
CA VAL A 172 -12.92 -9.68 4.16
C VAL A 172 -13.72 -10.05 2.90
N SER A 173 -15.01 -10.36 3.03
CA SER A 173 -15.87 -10.63 1.86
C SER A 173 -16.19 -9.36 1.06
N HIS A 174 -16.17 -8.20 1.71
CA HIS A 174 -16.39 -6.91 1.04
C HIS A 174 -15.16 -6.50 0.22
N TYR A 175 -13.97 -6.54 0.82
CA TYR A 175 -12.72 -6.13 0.16
C TYR A 175 -12.10 -7.22 -0.72
N GLY A 176 -12.30 -8.48 -0.36
CA GLY A 176 -11.53 -9.60 -0.87
C GLY A 176 -10.22 -9.79 -0.10
N THR A 177 -9.85 -11.04 0.18
CA THR A 177 -8.65 -11.36 0.97
C THR A 177 -7.38 -10.79 0.37
N HIS A 178 -7.20 -10.87 -0.95
CA HIS A 178 -6.00 -10.36 -1.62
C HIS A 178 -5.88 -8.84 -1.54
N ASN A 179 -6.94 -8.10 -1.88
CA ASN A 179 -6.94 -6.65 -1.79
C ASN A 179 -6.66 -6.18 -0.35
N LEU A 180 -7.28 -6.82 0.64
CA LEU A 180 -7.01 -6.47 2.04
C LEU A 180 -5.56 -6.78 2.42
N MET A 181 -4.96 -7.86 1.91
CA MET A 181 -3.57 -8.22 2.22
C MET A 181 -2.55 -7.30 1.55
N ASP A 182 -2.87 -6.73 0.39
CA ASP A 182 -1.98 -5.83 -0.36
C ASP A 182 -1.75 -4.49 0.38
N GLU A 183 -2.63 -4.16 1.34
CA GLU A 183 -2.53 -2.96 2.18
C GLU A 183 -1.66 -3.15 3.44
N PHE A 184 -1.10 -4.35 3.66
CA PHE A 184 -0.30 -4.64 4.86
C PHE A 184 1.11 -5.08 4.49
N TYR A 185 2.08 -4.51 5.21
CA TYR A 185 3.50 -4.81 5.04
C TYR A 185 4.14 -5.31 6.34
N GLY A 186 5.28 -5.98 6.21
CA GLY A 186 6.13 -6.42 7.32
C GLY A 186 5.39 -7.13 8.45
N SER A 187 5.54 -6.64 9.68
CA SER A 187 4.96 -7.29 10.88
C SER A 187 3.44 -7.18 10.97
N ALA A 188 2.84 -6.17 10.33
CA ALA A 188 1.40 -6.00 10.29
C ALA A 188 0.77 -7.07 9.38
N TRP A 189 1.41 -7.36 8.24
CA TRP A 189 1.03 -8.45 7.36
C TRP A 189 1.03 -9.82 8.08
N ASN A 190 2.08 -10.10 8.86
CA ASN A 190 2.15 -11.31 9.68
C ASN A 190 0.98 -11.40 10.68
N SER A 191 0.68 -10.29 11.35
CA SER A 191 -0.42 -10.20 12.32
C SER A 191 -1.78 -10.39 11.66
N LEU A 192 -1.98 -9.84 10.45
CA LEU A 192 -3.19 -10.01 9.66
C LEU A 192 -3.39 -11.48 9.30
N LEU A 193 -2.38 -12.15 8.76
CA LEU A 193 -2.51 -13.55 8.36
C LEU A 193 -2.80 -14.48 9.54
N VAL A 194 -2.18 -14.26 10.70
CA VAL A 194 -2.52 -15.01 11.92
C VAL A 194 -3.95 -14.74 12.35
N ARG A 195 -4.42 -13.49 12.23
CA ARG A 195 -5.80 -13.14 12.56
C ARG A 195 -6.80 -13.81 11.64
N LEU A 196 -6.57 -13.77 10.33
CA LEU A 196 -7.41 -14.40 9.31
C LEU A 196 -7.43 -15.92 9.46
N GLN A 197 -6.28 -16.54 9.78
CA GLN A 197 -6.20 -17.98 10.05
C GLN A 197 -7.01 -18.37 11.26
N GLY A 198 -6.98 -17.56 12.32
CA GLY A 198 -7.80 -17.76 13.52
C GLY A 198 -9.32 -17.73 13.24
N CYS A 199 -9.72 -17.12 12.12
CA CYS A 199 -11.10 -17.09 11.63
C CYS A 199 -11.38 -18.09 10.51
N GLY A 200 -10.41 -18.92 10.12
CA GLY A 200 -10.57 -19.91 9.04
C GLY A 200 -10.70 -19.31 7.64
N LEU A 201 -10.24 -18.07 7.44
CA LEU A 201 -10.28 -17.37 6.16
C LEU A 201 -9.06 -17.66 5.28
N VAL A 202 -7.95 -18.04 5.91
CA VAL A 202 -6.71 -18.51 5.27
C VAL A 202 -6.19 -19.74 6.02
N GLY A 203 -5.46 -20.60 5.32
CA GLY A 203 -4.78 -21.76 5.89
C GLY A 203 -3.31 -21.50 6.15
N PHE A 204 -2.66 -22.39 6.91
CA PHE A 204 -1.19 -22.35 7.07
C PHE A 204 -0.43 -22.55 5.74
N SER A 205 -1.09 -23.10 4.72
CA SER A 205 -0.51 -23.28 3.38
C SER A 205 -0.34 -21.96 2.62
N ASP A 206 -1.00 -20.90 3.08
CA ASP A 206 -0.97 -19.59 2.43
C ASP A 206 0.15 -18.70 3.03
N TRP A 207 0.92 -19.22 3.98
CA TRP A 207 1.94 -18.50 4.73
C TRP A 207 3.34 -18.78 4.16
N ASN A 208 4.22 -17.77 4.23
CA ASN A 208 5.66 -17.94 4.05
C ASN A 208 6.34 -18.33 5.38
N ASP A 209 7.67 -18.45 5.34
CA ASP A 209 8.54 -18.67 6.49
C ASP A 209 8.40 -17.56 7.55
N GLU A 210 8.38 -16.28 7.16
CA GLU A 210 8.31 -15.15 8.09
C GLU A 210 7.03 -15.17 8.96
N VAL A 211 5.84 -15.35 8.36
CA VAL A 211 4.57 -15.44 9.10
C VAL A 211 4.59 -16.67 9.99
N THR A 212 5.13 -17.78 9.48
CA THR A 212 5.21 -19.04 10.22
C THR A 212 6.08 -18.89 11.47
N ARG A 213 7.25 -18.27 11.32
CA ARG A 213 8.18 -17.95 12.40
C ARG A 213 7.55 -17.00 13.41
N TRP A 214 6.87 -15.96 12.94
CA TRP A 214 6.16 -15.01 13.79
C TRP A 214 5.05 -15.69 14.60
N PHE A 215 4.21 -16.49 13.93
CA PHE A 215 3.15 -17.25 14.59
C PHE A 215 3.70 -18.19 15.65
N ILE A 216 4.75 -18.95 15.33
CA ILE A 216 5.35 -19.87 16.29
C ILE A 216 5.86 -19.08 17.49
N SER A 217 6.76 -18.11 17.30
CA SER A 217 7.37 -17.32 18.38
C SER A 217 6.33 -16.66 19.32
N HIS A 218 5.21 -16.18 18.79
CA HIS A 218 4.16 -15.49 19.56
C HIS A 218 3.04 -16.40 20.07
N THR A 219 2.97 -17.66 19.63
CA THR A 219 1.93 -18.60 20.10
C THR A 219 2.36 -19.33 21.37
N PRO A 220 1.53 -19.37 22.42
CA PRO A 220 1.84 -20.14 23.63
C PRO A 220 2.08 -21.63 23.34
N THR A 221 3.06 -22.23 24.03
CA THR A 221 3.40 -23.66 23.90
C THR A 221 2.20 -24.58 24.07
N SER A 222 1.25 -24.25 24.96
CA SER A 222 0.02 -25.01 25.14
C SER A 222 -0.83 -25.07 23.87
N LYS A 223 -0.95 -23.96 23.14
CA LYS A 223 -1.67 -23.91 21.86
C LYS A 223 -0.90 -24.65 20.76
N LEU A 224 0.42 -24.46 20.68
CA LEU A 224 1.25 -25.22 19.71
C LEU A 224 1.18 -26.73 19.92
N ALA A 225 1.15 -27.20 21.17
CA ALA A 225 1.04 -28.62 21.49
C ALA A 225 -0.27 -29.24 20.97
N THR A 226 -1.33 -28.44 20.84
CA THR A 226 -2.65 -28.88 20.37
C THR A 226 -2.84 -28.85 18.86
N LEU A 227 -1.91 -28.30 18.09
CA LEU A 227 -2.03 -28.22 16.62
C LEU A 227 -2.21 -29.61 15.98
N PRO A 228 -3.07 -29.80 14.98
CA PRO A 228 -3.09 -31.01 14.18
C PRO A 228 -1.71 -31.38 13.60
N ILE A 229 -1.44 -32.67 13.38
CA ILE A 229 -0.16 -33.11 12.78
C ILE A 229 0.01 -32.51 11.38
N ASN A 230 -1.07 -32.45 10.58
CA ASN A 230 -1.02 -31.89 9.24
C ASN A 230 -0.60 -30.42 9.25
N ASP A 231 -1.11 -29.63 10.21
CA ASP A 231 -0.75 -28.22 10.37
C ASP A 231 0.73 -28.05 10.71
N ILE A 232 1.26 -28.91 11.59
CA ILE A 232 2.70 -28.91 11.92
C ILE A 232 3.55 -29.25 10.69
N VAL A 233 3.09 -30.18 9.84
CA VAL A 233 3.80 -30.53 8.60
C VAL A 233 3.81 -29.35 7.61
N ILE A 234 2.71 -28.58 7.53
CA ILE A 234 2.64 -27.39 6.68
C ILE A 234 3.58 -26.31 7.21
N LEU A 235 3.48 -25.96 8.50
CA LEU A 235 4.35 -24.95 9.12
C LEU A 235 5.84 -25.30 8.98
N ARG A 236 6.20 -26.57 9.15
CA ARG A 236 7.56 -27.04 8.89
C ARG A 236 7.98 -26.77 7.44
N LYS A 237 7.12 -27.12 6.47
CA LYS A 237 7.45 -26.93 5.05
C LYS A 237 7.70 -25.45 4.75
N ASN A 238 6.90 -24.56 5.33
CA ASN A 238 7.08 -23.12 5.14
C ASN A 238 8.46 -22.66 5.66
N LEU A 239 8.88 -23.11 6.85
CA LEU A 239 10.21 -22.77 7.41
C LEU A 239 11.39 -23.35 6.63
N LEU A 240 11.18 -24.47 5.93
CA LEU A 240 12.20 -25.13 5.12
C LEU A 240 12.11 -24.75 3.63
N ASP A 241 11.19 -23.85 3.26
CA ASP A 241 11.03 -23.41 1.88
C ASP A 241 12.06 -22.32 1.57
N GLY A 242 13.22 -22.75 1.06
CA GLY A 242 14.33 -21.85 0.75
C GLY A 242 15.53 -22.05 1.68
N ALA A 243 16.18 -20.94 2.05
CA ALA A 243 17.32 -20.97 2.96
C ALA A 243 16.82 -20.93 4.41
N CYS A 244 16.91 -22.05 5.11
CA CYS A 244 16.62 -22.13 6.54
C CYS A 244 17.74 -21.39 7.30
N GLY A 245 17.42 -20.27 7.95
CA GLY A 245 18.35 -19.55 8.83
C GLY A 245 18.16 -19.92 10.29
N ASP A 246 19.05 -19.45 11.17
CA ASP A 246 19.01 -19.69 12.63
C ASP A 246 17.61 -19.43 13.24
N ASP A 247 16.97 -18.36 12.78
CA ASP A 247 15.63 -17.94 13.17
C ASP A 247 14.52 -18.98 12.82
N ASP A 248 14.66 -19.67 11.69
CA ASP A 248 13.76 -20.73 11.23
C ASP A 248 14.01 -22.02 11.99
N GLU A 249 15.29 -22.34 12.23
CA GLU A 249 15.72 -23.47 13.05
C GLU A 249 15.14 -23.35 14.48
N ASP A 250 15.27 -22.18 15.10
CA ASP A 250 14.73 -21.89 16.43
C ASP A 250 13.20 -22.05 16.47
N ALA A 251 12.50 -21.54 15.46
CA ALA A 251 11.07 -21.72 15.33
C ALA A 251 10.69 -23.19 15.18
N LEU A 252 11.42 -23.96 14.38
CA LEU A 252 11.18 -25.37 14.15
C LEU A 252 11.45 -26.21 15.42
N ILE A 253 12.56 -25.96 16.11
CA ILE A 253 12.90 -26.58 17.40
C ILE A 253 11.81 -26.28 18.43
N ARG A 254 11.34 -25.02 18.51
CA ARG A 254 10.25 -24.65 19.41
C ARG A 254 8.95 -25.35 19.05
N LEU A 255 8.57 -25.38 17.77
CA LEU A 255 7.35 -26.03 17.28
C LEU A 255 7.33 -27.51 17.68
N ILE A 256 8.43 -28.24 17.45
CA ILE A 256 8.56 -29.67 17.77
C ILE A 256 8.71 -29.87 19.27
N GLY A 257 9.50 -29.04 19.94
CA GLY A 257 9.72 -29.06 21.38
C GLY A 257 8.45 -28.81 22.20
N CYS A 258 7.43 -28.18 21.62
CA CYS A 258 6.11 -28.05 22.23
C CYS A 258 5.26 -29.34 22.16
N GLN A 259 5.62 -30.30 21.31
CA GLN A 259 4.78 -31.48 21.05
C GLN A 259 4.99 -32.62 22.05
N HIS A 260 3.97 -33.47 22.17
CA HIS A 260 4.08 -34.72 22.92
C HIS A 260 5.05 -35.69 22.21
N PRO A 261 5.92 -36.43 22.92
CA PRO A 261 6.93 -37.31 22.29
C PRO A 261 6.37 -38.29 21.25
N CYS A 262 5.23 -38.93 21.53
CA CYS A 262 4.57 -39.84 20.56
C CYS A 262 4.15 -39.14 19.25
N LYS A 263 3.85 -37.84 19.31
CA LYS A 263 3.47 -37.04 18.14
C LYS A 263 4.71 -36.62 17.35
N VAL A 264 5.80 -36.25 18.04
CA VAL A 264 7.10 -35.97 17.42
C VAL A 264 7.57 -37.15 16.59
N VAL A 265 7.52 -38.36 17.14
CA VAL A 265 7.88 -39.59 16.39
C VAL A 265 7.03 -39.74 15.13
N LYS A 266 5.73 -39.43 15.17
CA LYS A 266 4.88 -39.47 13.97
C LYS A 266 5.24 -38.36 12.98
N ILE A 267 5.54 -37.14 13.44
CA ILE A 267 5.95 -36.01 12.59
C ILE A 267 7.24 -36.36 11.85
N LEU A 268 8.23 -36.89 12.58
CA LEU A 268 9.51 -37.33 12.02
C LEU A 268 9.35 -38.52 11.07
N LEU A 269 8.71 -39.62 11.52
CA LEU A 269 8.66 -40.86 10.73
C LEU A 269 7.71 -40.84 9.54
N ALA A 270 6.60 -40.11 9.62
CA ALA A 270 5.56 -40.21 8.59
C ALA A 270 5.77 -39.27 7.41
N HIS A 271 6.57 -38.21 7.55
CA HIS A 271 6.60 -37.11 6.59
C HIS A 271 7.99 -36.50 6.37
N ILE A 272 9.05 -37.10 6.93
CA ILE A 272 10.42 -36.61 6.83
C ILE A 272 11.32 -37.83 6.64
N GLY A 273 12.08 -37.89 5.56
CA GLY A 273 13.33 -38.66 5.64
C GLY A 273 14.20 -37.95 6.66
N LEU A 274 14.79 -38.66 7.63
CA LEU A 274 15.67 -38.04 8.64
C LEU A 274 16.67 -37.04 8.02
N ASP A 275 17.14 -37.34 6.82
CA ASP A 275 18.03 -36.54 6.00
C ASP A 275 17.50 -35.13 5.67
N ASP A 276 16.20 -34.96 5.35
CA ASP A 276 15.62 -33.64 5.03
C ASP A 276 15.51 -32.75 6.29
N PHE A 277 15.41 -33.38 7.46
CA PHE A 277 15.42 -32.65 8.73
C PHE A 277 16.85 -32.25 9.12
N ASP A 278 17.80 -33.18 8.93
CA ASP A 278 19.22 -32.99 9.25
C ASP A 278 19.86 -31.90 8.36
N SER A 279 19.41 -31.77 7.11
CA SER A 279 19.91 -30.72 6.20
C SER A 279 19.36 -29.31 6.49
N GLY A 280 18.28 -29.21 7.28
CA GLY A 280 17.61 -27.94 7.57
C GLY A 280 17.75 -27.46 9.01
N VAL A 281 18.35 -28.28 9.89
CA VAL A 281 18.63 -27.95 11.28
C VAL A 281 20.06 -28.41 11.58
N GLU A 282 21.03 -27.52 11.39
CA GLU A 282 22.44 -27.88 11.51
C GLU A 282 22.96 -27.78 12.97
N GLY A 283 23.93 -28.63 13.31
CA GLY A 283 24.74 -28.49 14.53
C GLY A 283 24.02 -28.70 15.87
N ASP A 284 24.26 -27.79 16.83
CA ASP A 284 23.90 -27.94 18.25
C ASP A 284 22.37 -27.97 18.49
N GLY A 285 21.57 -27.39 17.59
CA GLY A 285 20.11 -27.37 17.69
C GLY A 285 19.49 -28.76 17.60
N TRP A 286 20.05 -29.64 16.76
CA TRP A 286 19.62 -31.02 16.64
C TRP A 286 19.95 -31.85 17.89
N GLU A 287 21.14 -31.64 18.45
CA GLU A 287 21.56 -32.27 19.70
C GLU A 287 20.67 -31.85 20.87
N GLU A 288 20.31 -30.56 20.95
CA GLU A 288 19.41 -30.05 21.96
C GLU A 288 18.01 -30.68 21.86
N LEU A 289 17.45 -30.76 20.64
CA LEU A 289 16.16 -31.40 20.41
C LEU A 289 16.20 -32.88 20.83
N CYS A 290 17.23 -33.62 20.38
CA CYS A 290 17.41 -35.03 20.73
C CYS A 290 17.55 -35.22 22.25
N SER A 291 18.36 -34.40 22.91
CA SER A 291 18.56 -34.41 24.37
C SER A 291 17.25 -34.17 25.11
N ASN A 292 16.46 -33.20 24.67
CA ASN A 292 15.17 -32.86 25.26
C ASN A 292 14.13 -33.98 25.09
N LEU A 293 14.08 -34.63 23.94
CA LEU A 293 13.20 -35.78 23.68
C LEU A 293 13.57 -36.99 24.57
N ILE A 294 14.87 -37.27 24.72
CA ILE A 294 15.36 -38.35 25.57
C ILE A 294 15.03 -38.08 27.05
N LYS A 295 15.33 -36.87 27.56
CA LYS A 295 15.02 -36.49 28.95
C LYS A 295 13.53 -36.63 29.26
N ARG A 296 12.64 -36.17 28.37
CA ARG A 296 11.19 -36.24 28.56
C ARG A 296 10.63 -37.66 28.53
N THR A 297 11.24 -38.56 27.77
CA THR A 297 10.85 -39.98 27.74
C THR A 297 11.32 -40.74 28.96
N GLN A 298 12.49 -40.38 29.52
CA GLN A 298 13.02 -40.97 30.76
C GLN A 298 12.24 -40.54 32.01
N LEU A 299 11.84 -39.26 32.10
CA LEU A 299 11.08 -38.73 33.26
C LEU A 299 9.66 -39.30 33.44
N ARG A 300 9.18 -40.11 32.49
CA ARG A 300 7.85 -40.75 32.53
C ARG A 300 7.89 -42.25 32.83
N ARG A 301 9.08 -42.82 33.01
CA ARG A 301 9.27 -44.19 33.53
C ARG A 301 9.47 -44.13 35.03
#